data_AF-A0A3G9CZI1-F1
#
_entry.id   AF-A0A3G9CZI1-F1
#
_cell.length_a   1.000
_cell.length_b   1.000
_cell.length_c   1.000
_cell.angle_alpha   90.00
_cell.angle_beta   90.00
_cell.angle_gamma   90.00
#
_symmetry.space_group_name_H-M   'P 1'
#
loop_
_entity.id
_entity.type
_entity.pdbx_description
1 polymer ?
#
loop_
_entity_poly.entity_id
_entity_poly.type
_entity_poly.pdbx_seq_one_letter_code
_entity_poly.pdbx_strand_id
1 'polypeptide(L)'
;MEIKIIEEKDNPLLSRTEITFECLYHGEPTPTILEVKKKLVAMLNSDNDLLVVDTLKPYFGEGKAKGYAKVYQDKKALEEIEPKHIIEKNSEEKAETEGEE
;
A
#
# COMPACT_ATOMS: atom_id res chain seq x y z
N MET A 1 -5.17 3.22 -14.49
CA MET A 1 -4.21 2.96 -13.38
C MET A 1 -3.20 1.87 -13.74
N GLU A 2 -1.94 2.25 -13.91
CA GLU A 2 -0.78 1.37 -14.10
C GLU A 2 0.09 1.41 -12.84
N ILE A 3 0.48 0.25 -12.28
CA ILE A 3 1.34 0.18 -11.10
C ILE A 3 2.72 -0.28 -11.55
N LYS A 4 3.75 0.50 -11.23
CA LYS A 4 5.16 0.17 -11.42
C LYS A 4 5.80 -0.11 -10.07
N ILE A 5 6.38 -1.28 -9.91
CA ILE A 5 7.19 -1.58 -8.72
C ILE A 5 8.57 -0.97 -8.95
N ILE A 6 8.99 -0.05 -8.08
CA ILE A 6 10.30 0.60 -8.17
C ILE A 6 11.34 -0.25 -7.44
N GLU A 7 10.99 -0.69 -6.24
CA GLU A 7 11.91 -1.38 -5.34
C GLU A 7 11.16 -2.42 -4.54
N GLU A 8 11.77 -3.60 -4.45
CA GLU A 8 11.35 -4.68 -3.56
C GLU A 8 12.51 -4.98 -2.62
N LYS A 9 12.25 -4.91 -1.33
CA LYS A 9 13.23 -5.16 -0.28
C LYS A 9 12.70 -6.20 0.67
N ASP A 10 13.32 -7.37 0.65
CA ASP A 10 13.01 -8.43 1.60
C ASP A 10 13.67 -8.16 2.96
N ASN A 11 12.88 -8.25 4.03
CA ASN A 11 13.35 -8.03 5.39
C ASN A 11 13.05 -9.27 6.25
N PRO A 12 13.96 -10.26 6.29
CA PRO A 12 13.72 -11.55 6.91
C PRO A 12 13.62 -11.48 8.45
N LEU A 13 14.07 -10.39 9.07
CA LEU A 13 13.94 -10.19 10.52
C LEU A 13 12.50 -9.95 10.96
N LEU A 14 11.70 -9.35 10.08
CA LEU A 14 10.30 -8.99 10.33
C LEU A 14 9.34 -9.84 9.48
N SER A 15 9.87 -10.85 8.78
CA SER A 15 9.15 -11.69 7.81
C SER A 15 8.24 -10.86 6.89
N ARG A 16 8.77 -9.72 6.43
CA ARG A 16 8.05 -8.77 5.59
C ARG A 16 8.87 -8.38 4.38
N THR A 17 8.19 -8.23 3.25
CA THR A 17 8.74 -7.70 2.02
C THR A 17 8.19 -6.30 1.83
N GLU A 18 9.09 -5.33 1.79
CA GLU A 18 8.82 -3.91 1.64
C GLU A 18 8.83 -3.57 0.15
N ILE A 19 7.70 -3.10 -0.37
CA ILE A 19 7.49 -2.83 -1.79
C ILE A 19 7.20 -1.35 -1.98
N THR A 20 8.11 -0.66 -2.65
CA THR A 20 7.89 0.71 -3.10
C THR A 20 7.35 0.67 -4.52
N PHE A 21 6.17 1.24 -4.74
CA PHE A 21 5.52 1.26 -6.04
C PHE A 21 5.09 2.67 -6.44
N GLU A 22 4.97 2.90 -7.74
CA GLU A 22 4.41 4.10 -8.34
C GLU A 22 3.14 3.75 -9.09
N CYS A 23 2.03 4.36 -8.72
CA CYS A 23 0.76 4.26 -9.42
C CYS A 23 0.62 5.44 -10.38
N LEU A 24 0.56 5.15 -11.68
CA LEU A 24 0.26 6.09 -12.75
C LEU A 24 -1.26 6.08 -13.02
N TYR A 25 -1.91 7.19 -12.75
CA TYR A 25 -3.32 7.44 -13.02
C TYR A 25 -3.41 8.71 -13.88
N HIS A 26 -3.13 8.57 -15.17
CA HIS A 26 -3.09 9.70 -16.09
C HIS A 26 -4.52 10.24 -16.33
N GLY A 27 -4.89 11.33 -15.66
CA GLY A 27 -6.21 11.97 -15.80
C GLY A 27 -7.38 11.26 -15.10
N GLU A 28 -7.09 10.19 -14.34
CA GLU A 28 -8.06 9.50 -13.48
C GLU A 28 -8.05 10.09 -12.06
N PRO A 29 -9.10 9.88 -11.24
CA PRO A 29 -9.08 10.27 -9.83
C PRO A 29 -7.94 9.57 -9.07
N THR A 30 -7.46 10.22 -8.00
CA THR A 30 -6.46 9.64 -7.10
C THR A 30 -6.94 8.26 -6.63
N PRO A 31 -6.16 7.19 -6.86
CA PRO A 31 -6.61 5.84 -6.58
C PRO A 31 -6.80 5.65 -5.08
N THR A 32 -7.86 4.94 -4.69
CA THR A 32 -8.12 4.65 -3.28
C THR A 32 -7.18 3.54 -2.79
N ILE A 33 -6.80 3.57 -1.51
CA ILE A 33 -5.95 2.54 -0.87
C ILE A 33 -6.47 1.12 -1.16
N LEU A 34 -7.78 0.91 -1.09
CA LEU A 34 -8.44 -0.38 -1.37
C LEU A 34 -8.26 -0.85 -2.82
N GLU A 35 -8.32 0.06 -3.79
CA GLU A 35 -8.15 -0.28 -5.21
C GLU A 35 -6.69 -0.63 -5.51
N VAL A 36 -5.76 0.15 -4.96
CA VAL A 36 -4.33 -0.11 -5.03
C VAL A 36 -4.01 -1.46 -4.40
N LYS A 37 -4.55 -1.75 -3.21
CA LYS A 37 -4.42 -3.04 -2.52
C LYS A 37 -4.89 -4.20 -3.40
N LYS A 38 -6.10 -4.13 -3.95
CA LYS A 38 -6.65 -5.18 -4.83
C LYS A 38 -5.77 -5.42 -6.06
N LYS A 39 -5.26 -4.36 -6.69
CA LYS A 39 -4.36 -4.49 -7.84
C LYS A 39 -2.99 -5.06 -7.46
N LEU A 40 -2.43 -4.65 -6.33
CA LEU A 40 -1.16 -5.20 -5.83
C LEU A 40 -1.28 -6.68 -5.50
N VAL A 41 -2.37 -7.09 -4.83
CA VAL A 41 -2.68 -8.51 -4.56
C VAL A 41 -2.74 -9.31 -5.87
N ALA A 42 -3.42 -8.78 -6.89
CA ALA A 42 -3.50 -9.44 -8.19
C ALA A 42 -2.14 -9.50 -8.93
N MET A 43 -1.30 -8.46 -8.78
CA MET A 43 0.01 -8.38 -9.41
C MET A 43 1.04 -9.30 -8.74
N LEU A 44 1.04 -9.32 -7.40
CA LEU A 44 1.98 -10.07 -6.55
C LEU A 44 1.49 -11.48 -6.24
N ASN A 45 0.30 -11.88 -6.72
CA ASN A 45 -0.36 -13.16 -6.41
C ASN A 45 -0.32 -13.49 -4.90
N SER A 46 -0.49 -12.47 -4.06
CA SER A 46 -0.40 -12.55 -2.60
C SER A 46 -1.77 -12.34 -1.97
N ASP A 47 -1.97 -12.84 -0.75
CA ASP A 47 -3.25 -12.72 -0.05
C ASP A 47 -3.56 -11.28 0.41
N ASN A 48 -4.85 -10.92 0.39
CA ASN A 48 -5.33 -9.62 0.86
C ASN A 48 -5.04 -9.38 2.36
N ASP A 49 -5.01 -10.46 3.13
CA ASP A 49 -4.72 -10.45 4.56
C ASP A 49 -3.23 -10.24 4.86
N LEU A 50 -2.34 -10.50 3.90
CA LEU A 50 -0.89 -10.39 4.08
C LEU A 50 -0.33 -9.06 3.55
N LEU A 51 -1.07 -8.41 2.64
CA LEU A 51 -0.66 -7.16 2.03
C LEU A 51 -1.26 -5.95 2.76
N VAL A 52 -0.40 -5.03 3.17
CA VAL A 52 -0.77 -3.76 3.80
C VAL A 52 -0.20 -2.62 2.98
N VAL A 53 -1.06 -1.66 2.62
CA VAL A 53 -0.62 -0.40 2.03
C VAL A 53 -0.49 0.61 3.17
N ASP A 54 0.73 1.04 3.44
CA ASP A 54 1.06 1.91 4.57
C ASP A 54 0.81 3.38 4.22
N THR A 55 1.36 3.80 3.09
CA THR A 55 1.33 5.21 2.67
C THR A 55 1.07 5.29 1.17
N LEU A 56 0.19 6.20 0.76
CA LEU A 56 -0.03 6.57 -0.63
C LEU A 56 0.10 8.08 -0.76
N LYS A 57 1.18 8.55 -1.38
CA LYS A 57 1.46 9.98 -1.59
C LYS A 57 1.32 10.33 -3.07
N PRO A 58 0.26 11.05 -3.47
CA PRO A 58 0.15 11.58 -4.83
C PRO A 58 1.20 12.66 -5.08
N TYR A 59 1.77 12.68 -6.28
CA TYR A 59 2.60 13.79 -6.75
C TYR A 59 1.70 14.95 -7.20
N PHE A 60 1.93 16.13 -6.64
CA PHE A 60 1.14 17.31 -6.98
C PHE A 60 1.41 17.73 -8.44
N GLY A 61 0.35 17.85 -9.24
CA GLY A 61 0.43 18.28 -10.65
C GLY A 61 0.84 17.19 -11.65
N GLU A 62 1.18 15.98 -11.20
CA GLU A 62 1.42 14.82 -12.05
C GLU A 62 0.37 13.73 -11.76
N GLY A 63 -0.11 13.03 -12.79
CA GLY A 63 -1.00 11.87 -12.65
C GLY A 63 -0.27 10.63 -12.12
N LYS A 64 0.48 10.77 -11.03
CA LYS A 64 1.33 9.75 -10.41
C LYS A 64 1.17 9.80 -8.89
N ALA A 65 1.20 8.65 -8.23
CA ALA A 65 1.34 8.54 -6.78
C ALA A 65 2.44 7.55 -6.45
N LYS A 66 3.26 7.89 -5.46
CA LYS A 66 4.20 6.96 -4.85
C LYS A 66 3.54 6.31 -3.66
N GLY A 67 3.52 4.99 -3.65
CA GLY A 67 2.98 4.19 -2.57
C GLY A 67 4.02 3.28 -1.93
N TYR A 68 3.78 2.96 -0.66
CA TYR A 68 4.55 2.00 0.10
C TYR A 68 3.63 0.88 0.57
N ALA A 69 3.97 -0.35 0.19
CA ALA A 69 3.29 -1.56 0.62
C ALA A 69 4.24 -2.47 1.38
N LYS A 70 3.68 -3.23 2.32
CA LYS A 70 4.36 -4.25 3.09
C LYS A 70 3.60 -5.56 2.88
N VAL A 71 4.30 -6.60 2.48
CA VAL A 71 3.75 -7.95 2.33
C VAL A 71 4.33 -8.80 3.45
N TYR A 72 3.47 -9.28 4.34
CA TYR A 72 3.87 -10.14 5.44
C TYR A 72 3.77 -11.61 5.03
N GLN A 73 4.58 -12.49 5.62
CA GLN A 73 4.45 -13.94 5.41
C GLN A 73 3.34 -14.55 6.28
N ASP A 74 3.07 -13.93 7.44
CA ASP A 74 2.11 -14.42 8.43
C ASP A 74 1.13 -13.33 8.87
N LYS A 75 -0.15 -13.72 8.97
CA LYS A 75 -1.22 -12.83 9.46
C LYS A 75 -1.03 -12.44 10.94
N LYS A 76 -0.47 -13.34 11.76
CA LYS A 76 -0.14 -13.05 13.17
C LYS A 76 0.92 -11.97 13.30
N ALA A 77 1.97 -12.04 12.48
CA ALA A 77 3.03 -11.05 12.47
C ALA A 77 2.47 -9.68 12.07
N LEU A 78 1.54 -9.64 11.12
CA LEU A 78 0.86 -8.40 10.74
C LEU A 78 0.04 -7.80 11.89
N GLU A 79 -0.77 -8.59 12.59
CA GLU A 79 -1.57 -8.12 13.72
C GLU A 79 -0.74 -7.67 14.94
N GLU A 80 0.45 -8.27 15.14
CA GLU A 80 1.35 -7.90 16.23
C GLU A 80 2.28 -6.71 15.92
N ILE A 81 2.71 -6.58 14.66
CA ILE A 81 3.70 -5.58 14.23
C ILE A 81 3.04 -4.29 13.77
N GLU A 82 1.93 -4.37 13.01
CA GLU A 82 1.28 -3.17 12.50
C GLU A 82 0.39 -2.54 13.57
N PRO A 83 0.51 -1.22 13.77
CA PRO A 83 -0.32 -0.52 14.73
C PRO A 83 -1.78 -0.51 14.24
N LYS A 84 -2.72 -0.60 15.19
CA LYS A 84 -4.17 -0.71 14.93
C LYS A 84 -4.70 0.31 13.91
N HIS A 85 -4.15 1.53 13.91
CA HIS A 85 -4.54 2.58 12.97
C HIS A 85 -4.23 2.26 11.49
N ILE A 86 -3.19 1.47 11.18
CA ILE A 86 -2.88 1.05 9.81
C ILE A 86 -3.84 -0.07 9.37
N ILE A 87 -4.17 -0.97 10.29
CA ILE A 87 -5.18 -2.02 10.06
C ILE A 87 -6.55 -1.37 9.80
N GLU A 88 -6.88 -0.31 10.53
CA GLU A 88 -8.09 0.50 10.36
C GLU A 88 -8.05 1.35 9.08
N LYS A 89 -6.92 1.99 8.71
CA LYS A 89 -6.79 2.71 7.43
C LYS A 89 -6.90 1.77 6.21
N ASN A 90 -6.48 0.52 6.37
CA ASN A 90 -6.62 -0.53 5.37
C ASN A 90 -8.01 -1.20 5.40
N SER A 91 -8.83 -0.89 6.42
CA SER A 91 -10.21 -1.30 6.62
C SER A 91 -11.15 -0.09 6.57
N GLU A 92 -11.40 0.43 5.37
CA GLU A 92 -12.53 1.31 4.98
C GLU A 92 -12.84 2.61 5.78
N GLU A 93 -12.32 2.88 7.00
CA GLU A 93 -12.91 3.90 7.89
C GLU A 93 -12.19 5.27 7.94
N LYS A 94 -10.93 5.42 7.47
CA LYS A 94 -10.25 6.74 7.51
C LYS A 94 -9.39 7.05 6.30
N ALA A 95 -10.02 7.18 5.14
CA ALA A 95 -9.40 7.78 3.95
C ALA A 95 -9.22 9.32 4.05
N GLU A 96 -9.52 9.93 5.19
CA GLU A 96 -9.43 11.38 5.39
C GLU A 96 -8.54 11.63 6.62
N THR A 97 -7.33 12.19 6.46
CA THR A 97 -6.75 13.21 7.38
C THR A 97 -5.30 13.64 7.14
N GLU A 98 -4.45 13.00 6.32
CA GLU A 98 -3.05 13.47 6.19
C GLU A 98 -2.75 14.09 4.83
N GLY A 99 -3.21 15.33 4.70
CA GLY A 99 -2.87 16.26 3.62
C GLY A 99 -3.01 17.71 4.09
N GLU A 100 -2.46 18.04 5.27
CA GLU A 100 -2.22 19.42 5.69
C GLU A 100 -0.77 19.51 6.18
N GLU A 101 0.10 20.03 5.33
CA GLU A 101 0.83 21.29 5.56
C GLU A 101 1.30 21.88 4.22
#